data_AF-A0A932UZ46-F1
#
_entry.id   AF-A0A932UZ46-F1
#
_cell.length_a   1.000
_cell.length_b   1.000
_cell.length_c   1.000
_cell.angle_alpha   90.00
_cell.angle_beta   90.00
_cell.angle_gamma   90.00
#
_symmetry.space_group_name_H-M   'P 1'
#
loop_
_entity.id
_entity.type
_entity.pdbx_description
1 polymer ?
#
loop_
_entity_poly.entity_id
_entity_poly.type
_entity_poly.pdbx_seq_one_letter_code
_entity_poly.pdbx_strand_id
1 'polypeptide(L)'
;SCYPRMVLGLPPAWYKSREYRSRVVNEPRAVLAEFGTVLGAEVQIKVSDSTAELRYLVVPRRPAGTAGWSQAELARLVTRDSMIGVALARQPHEA
;
A
#
# COMPACT_ATOMS: atom_id res chain seq x y z
N SER A 1 -6.86 -3.72 14.55
CA SER A 1 -7.25 -2.93 13.35
C SER A 1 -6.78 -1.48 13.42
N CYS A 2 -5.63 -1.22 14.03
CA CYS A 2 -4.98 0.08 14.06
C CYS A 2 -4.74 0.57 12.61
N TYR A 3 -5.21 1.77 12.31
CA TYR A 3 -5.21 2.34 10.96
C TYR A 3 -5.21 3.88 11.04
N PRO A 4 -4.54 4.61 10.13
CA PRO A 4 -4.49 6.08 10.13
C PRO A 4 -5.82 6.70 9.66
N ARG A 5 -6.89 6.53 10.46
CA ARG A 5 -8.25 6.90 10.06
C ARG A 5 -8.44 8.37 9.70
N MET A 6 -7.71 9.26 10.36
CA MET A 6 -7.77 10.70 10.10
C MET A 6 -7.30 11.08 8.69
N VAL A 7 -6.49 10.23 8.05
CA VAL A 7 -5.94 10.48 6.70
C VAL A 7 -6.55 9.54 5.66
N LEU A 8 -6.71 8.26 5.99
CA LEU A 8 -7.13 7.22 5.04
C LEU A 8 -8.57 6.71 5.22
N GLY A 9 -9.33 7.30 6.14
CA GLY A 9 -10.70 6.87 6.44
C GLY A 9 -10.78 5.51 7.14
N LEU A 10 -11.89 4.79 6.95
CA LEU A 10 -12.10 3.50 7.61
C LEU A 10 -11.23 2.40 6.99
N PRO A 11 -10.68 1.48 7.81
CA PRO A 11 -9.91 0.35 7.29
C PRO A 11 -10.81 -0.58 6.45
N PRO A 12 -10.30 -1.13 5.34
CA PRO A 12 -11.00 -2.14 4.56
C PRO A 12 -11.39 -3.36 5.41
N ALA A 13 -12.43 -4.09 4.98
CA ALA A 13 -12.84 -5.32 5.65
C ALA A 13 -11.70 -6.36 5.69
N TRP A 14 -11.02 -6.57 4.56
CA TRP A 14 -9.89 -7.50 4.44
C TRP A 14 -8.72 -7.14 5.37
N TYR A 15 -8.46 -5.86 5.63
CA TYR A 15 -7.37 -5.43 6.51
C TYR A 15 -7.59 -5.89 7.97
N LYS A 16 -8.85 -6.09 8.35
CA LYS A 16 -9.24 -6.58 9.68
C LYS A 16 -9.31 -8.11 9.76
N SER A 17 -9.27 -8.80 8.62
CA SER A 17 -9.44 -10.25 8.53
C SER A 17 -8.31 -11.00 9.26
N ARG A 18 -8.60 -12.23 9.70
CA ARG A 18 -7.60 -13.08 10.36
C ARG A 18 -6.57 -13.55 9.35
N GLU A 19 -7.03 -13.83 8.14
CA GLU A 19 -6.27 -14.28 6.98
C GLU A 19 -5.16 -13.27 6.67
N TYR A 20 -5.50 -12.00 6.49
CA TYR A 20 -4.49 -10.96 6.25
C TYR A 20 -3.53 -10.80 7.44
N ARG A 21 -4.06 -10.65 8.66
CA ARG A 21 -3.27 -10.34 9.86
C ARG A 21 -2.28 -11.43 10.25
N SER A 22 -2.62 -12.70 10.01
CA SER A 22 -1.74 -13.83 10.35
C SER A 22 -0.69 -14.10 9.27
N ARG A 23 -0.99 -13.78 8.00
CA ARG A 23 -0.12 -14.11 6.88
C ARG A 23 0.85 -12.99 6.52
N VAL A 24 0.43 -11.73 6.55
CA VAL A 24 1.24 -10.61 6.03
C VAL A 24 2.61 -10.47 6.70
N VAL A 25 2.74 -10.86 7.97
CA VAL A 25 4.02 -10.82 8.70
C VAL A 25 4.93 -12.02 8.42
N ASN A 26 4.38 -13.14 7.96
CA ASN A 26 5.11 -14.39 7.73
C ASN A 26 5.44 -14.62 6.25
N GLU A 27 4.51 -14.28 5.36
CA GLU A 27 4.59 -14.52 3.92
C GLU A 27 4.20 -13.27 3.11
N PRO A 28 4.84 -12.11 3.35
CA PRO A 28 4.42 -10.85 2.74
C PRO A 28 4.42 -10.87 1.21
N ARG A 29 5.37 -11.57 0.57
CA ARG A 29 5.42 -11.69 -0.89
C ARG A 29 4.22 -12.44 -1.47
N ALA A 30 3.78 -13.51 -0.80
CA ALA A 30 2.63 -14.29 -1.25
C ALA A 30 1.34 -13.47 -1.11
N VAL A 31 1.17 -12.79 0.03
CA VAL A 31 0.04 -11.88 0.25
C VAL A 31 0.03 -10.76 -0.79
N LEU A 32 1.17 -10.11 -1.07
CA LEU A 32 1.24 -9.07 -2.11
C LEU A 32 0.87 -9.61 -3.50
N ALA A 33 1.30 -10.82 -3.86
CA ALA A 33 0.96 -11.45 -5.13
C ALA A 33 -0.55 -11.70 -5.28
N GLU A 34 -1.26 -12.04 -4.19
CA GLU A 34 -2.74 -12.16 -4.18
C GLU A 34 -3.44 -10.82 -4.45
N PHE A 35 -2.83 -9.70 -4.10
CA PHE A 35 -3.28 -8.35 -4.47
C PHE A 35 -2.83 -7.94 -5.89
N GLY A 36 -2.12 -8.80 -6.61
CA GLY A 36 -1.56 -8.51 -7.94
C GLY A 36 -0.22 -7.76 -7.92
N THR A 37 0.38 -7.56 -6.74
CA THR A 37 1.66 -6.86 -6.58
C THR A 37 2.80 -7.86 -6.51
N VAL A 38 3.53 -8.01 -7.62
CA VAL A 38 4.74 -8.83 -7.68
C VAL A 38 5.98 -7.94 -7.67
N LEU A 39 6.83 -8.11 -6.67
CA LEU A 39 8.08 -7.38 -6.51
C LEU A 39 9.27 -8.30 -6.78
N GLY A 40 10.31 -7.76 -7.40
CA GLY A 40 11.57 -8.46 -7.62
C GLY A 40 12.18 -9.02 -6.33
N ALA A 41 12.99 -10.06 -6.46
CA ALA A 41 13.62 -10.74 -5.33
C ALA A 41 14.58 -9.81 -4.56
N GLU A 42 15.19 -8.86 -5.27
CA GLU A 42 16.09 -7.83 -4.77
C GLU A 42 15.39 -6.74 -3.96
N VAL A 43 14.07 -6.57 -4.11
CA VAL A 43 13.32 -5.53 -3.39
C VAL A 43 13.09 -5.97 -1.96
N GLN A 44 13.69 -5.28 -0.99
CA GLN A 44 13.42 -5.54 0.42
C GLN A 44 11.97 -5.20 0.77
N ILE A 45 11.31 -6.11 1.49
CA ILE A 45 9.98 -5.88 2.06
C ILE A 45 10.10 -5.71 3.57
N LYS A 46 9.58 -4.59 4.07
CA LYS A 46 9.45 -4.33 5.51
C LYS A 46 7.99 -4.26 5.88
N VAL A 47 7.55 -5.18 6.74
CA VAL A 47 6.20 -5.18 7.30
C VAL A 47 6.22 -4.39 8.61
N SER A 48 5.33 -3.41 8.74
CA SER A 48 5.17 -2.62 9.97
C SER A 48 3.89 -3.03 10.68
N ASP A 49 4.00 -3.80 11.75
CA ASP A 49 2.85 -4.13 12.61
C ASP A 49 2.55 -2.97 13.56
N SER A 50 1.36 -2.39 13.42
CA SER A 50 0.93 -1.21 14.17
C SER A 50 0.33 -1.59 15.52
N THR A 51 1.17 -2.00 16.47
CA THR A 51 0.76 -2.51 17.80
C THR A 51 0.60 -1.41 18.86
N ALA A 52 1.44 -0.37 18.82
CA ALA A 52 1.41 0.75 19.76
C ALA A 52 0.57 1.94 19.23
N GLU A 53 0.88 3.18 19.64
CA GLU A 53 0.12 4.38 19.28
C GLU A 53 0.34 4.84 17.84
N LEU A 54 1.49 4.53 17.26
CA LEU A 54 1.87 4.99 15.92
C LEU A 54 0.97 4.39 14.83
N ARG A 55 0.67 5.22 13.83
CA ARG A 55 -0.05 4.82 12.61
C ARG A 55 0.82 5.17 11.42
N TYR A 56 0.95 4.23 10.50
CA TYR A 56 1.78 4.38 9.31
C TYR A 56 0.89 4.51 8.08
N LEU A 57 1.40 5.23 7.10
CA LEU A 57 0.98 5.14 5.71
C LEU A 57 2.24 4.91 4.87
N VAL A 58 2.07 4.24 3.74
CA VAL A 58 3.11 4.10 2.72
C VAL A 58 3.03 5.30 1.79
N VAL A 59 4.19 5.91 1.52
CA VAL A 59 4.33 6.86 0.41
C VAL A 59 4.79 6.05 -0.81
N PRO A 60 3.91 5.80 -1.80
CA PRO A 60 4.26 4.93 -2.91
C PRO A 60 5.31 5.58 -3.81
N ARG A 61 6.13 4.76 -4.46
CA ARG A 61 7.09 5.21 -5.45
C ARG A 61 6.36 5.90 -6.61
N ARG A 62 6.82 7.10 -6.98
CA ARG A 62 6.31 7.82 -8.16
C ARG A 62 6.51 6.97 -9.42
N PRO A 63 5.46 6.71 -10.21
CA PRO A 63 5.59 5.94 -11.43
C PRO A 63 6.31 6.75 -12.52
N ALA A 64 7.01 6.04 -13.40
CA ALA A 64 7.65 6.64 -14.58
C ALA A 64 6.60 7.27 -15.51
N GLY A 65 7.04 8.15 -16.41
CA GLY A 65 6.13 8.83 -17.35
C GLY A 65 5.27 9.95 -16.74
N THR A 66 5.50 10.31 -15.47
CA THR A 66 4.81 11.43 -14.80
C THR A 66 5.64 12.71 -14.74
N ALA A 67 6.73 12.83 -15.50
CA ALA A 67 7.56 14.03 -15.49
C ALA A 67 6.74 15.27 -15.88
N GLY A 68 6.91 16.38 -15.14
CA GLY A 68 6.16 17.62 -15.36
C GLY A 68 4.72 17.63 -14.85
N TRP A 69 4.18 16.50 -14.36
CA TRP A 69 2.83 16.46 -13.79
C TRP A 69 2.72 17.34 -12.55
N SER A 70 1.58 18.01 -12.43
CA SER A 70 1.16 18.76 -11.25
C SER A 70 0.88 17.84 -10.06
N GLN A 71 0.82 18.44 -8.87
CA GLN A 71 0.42 17.72 -7.65
C GLN A 71 -0.97 17.08 -7.79
N ALA A 72 -1.93 17.77 -8.42
CA ALA A 72 -3.30 17.28 -8.57
C ALA A 72 -3.34 16.03 -9.47
N GLU A 73 -2.54 16.01 -10.54
CA GLU A 73 -2.44 14.85 -11.43
C GLU A 73 -1.75 13.67 -10.74
N LEU A 74 -0.67 13.92 -9.99
CA LEU A 74 0.01 12.87 -9.22
C LEU A 74 -0.89 12.27 -8.13
N ALA A 75 -1.72 13.09 -7.48
CA ALA A 75 -2.63 12.64 -6.43
C ALA A 75 -3.64 11.60 -6.96
N ARG A 76 -4.05 11.67 -8.23
CA ARG A 76 -4.96 10.70 -8.86
C ARG A 76 -4.37 9.29 -8.97
N LEU A 77 -3.04 9.17 -8.96
CA LEU A 77 -2.34 7.88 -9.06
C LEU A 77 -2.26 7.17 -7.70
N VAL A 78 -2.37 7.93 -6.61
CA VAL A 78 -2.25 7.42 -5.24
C VAL A 78 -3.59 6.88 -4.78
N THR A 79 -3.64 5.57 -4.56
CA THR A 79 -4.83 4.87 -4.06
C THR A 79 -4.68 4.55 -2.58
N ARG A 80 -5.80 4.29 -1.89
CA ARG A 80 -5.78 3.77 -0.52
C ARG A 80 -4.89 2.52 -0.41
N ASP A 81 -5.01 1.60 -1.36
CA ASP A 81 -4.28 0.33 -1.33
C ASP A 81 -2.76 0.55 -1.50
N SER A 82 -2.37 1.55 -2.30
CA SER A 82 -0.97 1.98 -2.41
C SER A 82 -0.43 2.66 -1.14
N MET A 83 -1.31 3.30 -0.36
CA MET A 83 -0.96 3.88 0.94
C MET A 83 -1.02 2.88 2.10
N ILE A 84 -1.65 1.71 1.91
CA ILE A 84 -1.52 0.57 2.83
C ILE A 84 -0.24 -0.22 2.51
N GLY A 85 0.18 -0.21 1.24
CA GLY A 85 1.37 -0.93 0.77
C GLY A 85 1.08 -2.28 0.12
N VAL A 86 -0.18 -2.57 -0.21
CA VAL A 86 -0.57 -3.81 -0.92
C VAL A 86 -0.59 -3.64 -2.44
N ALA A 87 -0.49 -2.40 -2.93
CA ALA A 87 -0.43 -2.03 -4.34
C ALA A 87 0.65 -0.98 -4.60
N LEU A 88 1.09 -0.85 -5.86
CA LEU A 88 1.85 0.32 -6.31
C LEU A 88 0.89 1.48 -6.60
N ALA A 89 1.43 2.70 -6.76
CA ALA A 89 0.66 3.78 -7.38
C ALA A 89 0.26 3.37 -8.81
N ARG A 90 -0.91 3.82 -9.26
CA ARG A 90 -1.39 3.58 -10.64
C ARG A 90 -0.38 4.10 -11.65
N GLN A 91 -0.23 3.39 -12.75
CA GLN A 91 0.54 3.89 -13.88
C GLN A 91 -0.21 5.03 -14.58
N PRO A 92 0.48 5.95 -15.26
CA PRO A 92 -0.16 7.09 -15.93
C PRO A 92 -1.26 6.71 -16.93
N HIS A 93 -1.17 5.52 -17.53
CA HIS A 93 -2.16 5.02 -18.49
C HIS A 93 -3.42 4.43 -17.84
N GLU A 94 -3.43 4.29 -16.51
CA GLU A 94 -4.56 3.78 -15.71
C GLU A 94 -5.34 4.91 -14.99
N ALA A 95 -4.97 6.17 -15.25
CA ALA A 95 -5.35 7.36 -14.48
C ALA A 95 -6.59 8.12 -14.99
#